data_AF-A0AAV3ZXI3-F1
#
_entry.id   AF-A0AAV3ZXI3-F1
#
_cell.length_a   1.000
_cell.length_b   1.000
_cell.length_c   1.000
_cell.angle_alpha   90.00
_cell.angle_beta   90.00
_cell.angle_gamma   90.00
#
_symmetry.space_group_name_H-M   'P 1'
#
loop_
_entity.id
_entity.type
_entity.pdbx_description
1 polymer ?
#
loop_
_entity_poly.entity_id
_entity_poly.type
_entity_poly.pdbx_seq_one_letter_code
_entity_poly.pdbx_strand_id
1 'polypeptide(L)'
;MGTSFRVFLDVVWVFLCVAVFNVDSCGSGGRLRIKNCIDKDKIYGHGSTFDLPSKPCQRYKCDNQKITRIKAECMYDGRCFKLGFILGKSGGPIFKCVLDDSKRPYFDQIYKDCNVHGHTFKHQAIFYFPFDSCQLHLCNNSKVEALKHDCFFQGRCYKLNKTYHLVTGTYKCIEIGINKVEFKKNDDDDDDDDDDDDDDDDDDDDDDDDDFLYYTL
;
A
#
# COMPACT_ATOMS: atom_id res chain seq x y z
N MET A 1 -63.91 -72.04 -16.66
CA MET A 1 -64.52 -71.23 -15.58
C MET A 1 -63.47 -70.98 -14.51
N GLY A 2 -63.29 -69.73 -14.07
CA GLY A 2 -62.62 -69.45 -12.79
C GLY A 2 -61.31 -68.66 -12.82
N THR A 3 -61.10 -67.72 -13.74
CA THR A 3 -60.17 -66.60 -13.53
C THR A 3 -60.85 -65.54 -12.67
N SER A 4 -60.33 -65.26 -11.47
CA SER A 4 -60.46 -63.97 -10.75
C SER A 4 -60.27 -64.19 -9.25
N PHE A 5 -59.04 -64.10 -8.75
CA PHE A 5 -58.79 -63.84 -7.31
C PHE A 5 -57.33 -63.42 -7.08
N ARG A 6 -56.80 -62.51 -7.90
CA ARG A 6 -55.46 -61.91 -7.68
C ARG A 6 -55.38 -60.39 -7.90
N VAL A 7 -56.52 -59.71 -7.98
CA VAL A 7 -56.57 -58.26 -8.26
C VAL A 7 -56.74 -57.41 -6.99
N PHE A 8 -56.97 -58.00 -5.82
CA PHE A 8 -57.40 -57.23 -4.64
C PHE A 8 -56.30 -56.83 -3.65
N LEU A 9 -55.02 -57.17 -3.87
CA LEU A 9 -53.93 -56.77 -2.97
C LEU A 9 -53.02 -55.66 -3.51
N ASP A 10 -53.03 -55.39 -4.81
CA ASP A 10 -52.21 -54.32 -5.40
C ASP A 10 -52.87 -52.93 -5.33
N VAL A 11 -54.17 -52.85 -5.04
CA VAL A 11 -54.90 -51.56 -5.01
C VAL A 11 -54.75 -50.86 -3.65
N VAL A 12 -54.46 -51.59 -2.57
CA VAL A 12 -54.38 -50.99 -1.22
C VAL A 12 -53.05 -50.26 -0.97
N TRP A 13 -51.97 -50.63 -1.67
CA TRP A 13 -50.68 -49.93 -1.55
C TRP A 13 -50.61 -48.61 -2.34
N VAL A 14 -51.42 -48.48 -3.40
CA VAL A 14 -51.47 -47.23 -4.20
C VAL A 14 -52.20 -46.12 -3.45
N PHE A 15 -53.15 -46.45 -2.57
CA PHE A 15 -53.95 -45.44 -1.86
C PHE A 15 -53.29 -44.88 -0.59
N LEU A 16 -52.26 -45.52 -0.03
CA LEU A 16 -51.59 -44.99 1.17
C LEU A 16 -50.48 -43.97 0.87
N CYS A 17 -50.05 -43.80 -0.39
CA CYS A 17 -49.13 -42.72 -0.76
C CYS A 17 -49.81 -41.36 -0.95
N VAL A 18 -51.13 -41.32 -1.15
CA VAL A 18 -51.83 -40.08 -1.55
C VAL A 18 -52.23 -39.21 -0.34
N ALA A 19 -52.23 -39.75 0.88
CA ALA A 19 -52.78 -39.04 2.04
C ALA A 19 -51.77 -38.40 3.02
N VAL A 20 -50.47 -38.69 2.92
CA VAL A 20 -49.49 -38.21 3.93
C VAL A 20 -48.21 -37.63 3.35
N PHE A 21 -47.88 -37.88 2.09
CA PHE A 21 -46.65 -37.35 1.49
C PHE A 21 -46.95 -36.68 0.16
N ASN A 22 -46.52 -35.41 0.06
CA ASN A 22 -46.43 -34.66 -1.18
C ASN A 22 -46.00 -35.56 -2.34
N VAL A 23 -46.79 -35.55 -3.40
CA VAL A 23 -46.65 -36.35 -4.62
C VAL A 23 -45.48 -35.83 -5.47
N ASP A 24 -44.27 -35.82 -4.91
CA ASP A 24 -43.04 -35.41 -5.61
C ASP A 24 -41.85 -36.35 -5.38
N SER A 25 -42.03 -37.51 -4.73
CA SER A 25 -40.87 -38.39 -4.41
C SER A 25 -41.06 -39.89 -4.68
N CYS A 26 -42.11 -40.28 -5.38
CA CYS A 26 -42.26 -41.67 -5.85
C CYS A 26 -42.14 -41.72 -7.37
N GLY A 27 -40.91 -41.63 -7.88
CA GLY A 27 -40.64 -41.90 -9.29
C GLY A 27 -39.38 -41.22 -9.81
N SER A 28 -38.24 -41.88 -9.65
CA SER A 28 -37.14 -41.95 -10.64
C SER A 28 -35.85 -42.27 -9.88
N GLY A 29 -35.15 -43.32 -10.30
CA GLY A 29 -33.70 -43.39 -10.08
C GLY A 29 -33.10 -42.11 -10.65
N GLY A 30 -32.81 -41.15 -9.76
CA GLY A 30 -32.40 -39.80 -10.10
C GLY A 30 -31.01 -39.84 -10.73
N ARG A 31 -30.95 -40.10 -12.03
CA ARG A 31 -29.75 -39.91 -12.83
C ARG A 31 -29.42 -38.43 -12.72
N LEU A 32 -28.45 -38.09 -11.87
CA LEU A 32 -27.90 -36.74 -11.72
C LEU A 32 -27.71 -36.17 -13.11
N ARG A 33 -28.52 -35.18 -13.49
CA ARG A 33 -28.42 -34.55 -14.81
C ARG A 33 -27.11 -33.77 -14.82
N ILE A 34 -26.06 -34.40 -15.36
CA ILE A 34 -24.76 -33.79 -15.58
C ILE A 34 -24.97 -32.64 -16.57
N LYS A 35 -24.62 -31.42 -16.15
CA LYS A 35 -24.79 -30.22 -16.97
C LYS A 35 -23.44 -29.66 -17.44
N ASN A 36 -23.43 -29.22 -18.70
CA ASN A 36 -22.30 -28.54 -19.33
C ASN A 36 -22.16 -27.09 -18.84
N CYS A 37 -20.96 -26.52 -18.98
CA CYS A 37 -20.70 -25.11 -18.69
C CYS A 37 -20.70 -24.30 -19.99
N ILE A 38 -21.12 -23.04 -19.91
CA ILE A 38 -21.18 -22.12 -21.05
C ILE A 38 -20.36 -20.87 -20.68
N ASP A 39 -19.41 -20.48 -21.53
CA ASP A 39 -18.69 -19.20 -21.44
C ASP A 39 -18.63 -18.55 -22.83
N LYS A 40 -19.24 -17.36 -22.95
CA LYS A 40 -19.24 -16.51 -24.17
C LYS A 40 -19.40 -17.31 -25.48
N ASP A 41 -20.42 -18.17 -25.54
CA ASP A 41 -20.78 -19.02 -26.70
C ASP A 41 -20.00 -20.33 -26.90
N LYS A 42 -19.07 -20.67 -26.01
CA LYS A 42 -18.43 -21.99 -26.00
C LYS A 42 -19.05 -22.90 -24.94
N ILE A 43 -19.36 -24.14 -25.34
CA ILE A 43 -19.90 -25.18 -24.47
C ILE A 43 -18.78 -26.12 -24.06
N TYR A 44 -18.62 -26.31 -22.75
CA TYR A 44 -17.63 -27.21 -22.16
C TYR A 44 -18.35 -28.36 -21.45
N GLY A 45 -18.00 -29.60 -21.83
CA GLY A 45 -18.55 -30.79 -21.20
C GLY A 45 -18.19 -30.87 -19.72
N HIS A 46 -19.04 -31.49 -18.91
CA HIS A 46 -18.68 -31.79 -17.52
C HIS A 46 -17.39 -32.62 -17.43
N GLY A 47 -16.51 -32.26 -16.49
CA GLY A 47 -15.20 -32.87 -16.29
C GLY A 47 -14.14 -32.34 -17.24
N SER A 48 -14.51 -31.60 -18.30
CA SER A 48 -13.55 -31.07 -19.26
C SER A 48 -12.70 -29.96 -18.66
N THR A 49 -11.44 -29.91 -19.09
CA THR A 49 -10.51 -28.83 -18.79
C THR A 49 -10.22 -28.03 -20.05
N PHE A 50 -10.15 -26.71 -19.93
CA PHE A 50 -9.99 -25.82 -21.07
C PHE A 50 -9.25 -24.54 -20.68
N ASP A 51 -8.65 -23.90 -21.68
CA ASP A 51 -7.95 -22.62 -21.55
C ASP A 51 -8.80 -21.53 -22.21
N LEU A 52 -8.94 -20.37 -21.55
CA LEU A 52 -9.74 -19.26 -22.07
C LEU A 52 -8.86 -18.33 -22.94
N PRO A 53 -9.31 -17.95 -24.16
CA PRO A 53 -8.52 -17.05 -25.03
C PRO A 53 -8.22 -15.68 -24.38
N SER A 54 -9.13 -15.20 -23.53
CA SER A 54 -8.99 -13.92 -22.82
C SER A 54 -8.00 -13.97 -21.66
N LYS A 55 -7.60 -15.17 -21.22
CA LYS A 55 -6.72 -15.39 -20.07
C LYS A 55 -5.69 -16.46 -20.41
N PRO A 56 -4.75 -16.14 -21.32
CA PRO A 56 -3.62 -17.03 -21.59
C PRO A 56 -2.91 -17.32 -20.25
N CYS A 57 -2.45 -18.56 -20.07
CA CYS A 57 -1.85 -19.06 -18.82
C CYS A 57 -2.82 -19.36 -17.65
N GLN A 58 -4.13 -19.42 -17.91
CA GLN A 58 -5.11 -19.93 -16.93
C GLN A 58 -5.86 -21.13 -17.48
N ARG A 59 -6.01 -22.16 -16.65
CA ARG A 59 -6.78 -23.36 -16.97
C ARG A 59 -7.98 -23.50 -16.07
N TYR A 60 -9.09 -23.88 -16.68
CA TYR A 60 -10.37 -24.03 -16.03
C TYR A 60 -10.89 -25.45 -16.16
N LYS A 61 -11.79 -25.84 -15.26
CA LYS A 61 -12.51 -27.10 -15.26
C LYS A 61 -14.01 -26.82 -15.14
N CYS A 62 -14.80 -27.52 -15.95
CA CYS A 62 -16.25 -27.49 -15.84
C CYS A 62 -16.75 -28.62 -14.92
N ASP A 63 -17.34 -28.27 -13.78
CA ASP A 63 -17.97 -29.22 -12.88
C ASP A 63 -19.46 -28.86 -12.68
N ASN A 64 -20.34 -29.54 -13.40
CA ASN A 64 -21.81 -29.39 -13.32
C ASN A 64 -22.28 -27.92 -13.36
N GLN A 65 -22.12 -27.26 -14.51
CA GLN A 65 -22.35 -25.80 -14.72
C GLN A 65 -21.40 -24.85 -13.99
N LYS A 66 -20.53 -25.32 -13.09
CA LYS A 66 -19.57 -24.47 -12.40
C LYS A 66 -18.22 -24.48 -13.11
N ILE A 67 -17.80 -23.33 -13.61
CA ILE A 67 -16.44 -23.14 -14.10
C ILE A 67 -15.55 -22.80 -12.92
N THR A 68 -14.55 -23.64 -12.65
CA THR A 68 -13.55 -23.41 -11.61
C THR A 68 -12.17 -23.27 -12.24
N ARG A 69 -11.37 -22.34 -11.75
CA ARG A 69 -9.98 -22.23 -12.19
C ARG A 69 -9.14 -23.26 -11.44
N ILE A 70 -8.49 -24.13 -12.20
CA ILE A 70 -7.62 -25.19 -11.66
C ILE A 70 -6.13 -24.86 -11.80
N LYS A 71 -5.79 -23.90 -12.67
CA LYS A 71 -4.42 -23.44 -12.87
C LYS A 71 -4.37 -21.93 -13.07
N ALA A 72 -3.46 -21.27 -12.36
CA ALA A 72 -3.14 -19.87 -12.53
C ALA A 72 -1.63 -19.72 -12.66
N GLU A 73 -1.19 -19.12 -13.75
CA GLU A 73 0.22 -18.88 -14.07
C GLU A 73 0.38 -17.45 -14.57
N CYS A 74 1.55 -16.87 -14.35
CA CYS A 74 1.87 -15.53 -14.84
C CYS A 74 2.34 -15.61 -16.29
N MET A 75 1.90 -14.66 -17.10
CA MET A 75 2.36 -14.52 -18.48
C MET A 75 3.51 -13.52 -18.53
N TYR A 76 4.63 -13.90 -19.15
CA TYR A 76 5.73 -12.99 -19.45
C TYR A 76 6.32 -13.36 -20.81
N ASP A 77 6.40 -12.39 -21.72
CA ASP A 77 6.93 -12.56 -23.08
C ASP A 77 6.31 -13.77 -23.82
N GLY A 78 4.98 -13.88 -23.78
CA GLY A 78 4.22 -14.97 -24.42
C GLY A 78 4.36 -16.35 -23.77
N ARG A 79 5.09 -16.48 -22.65
CA ARG A 79 5.30 -17.74 -21.92
C ARG A 79 4.59 -17.74 -20.57
N CYS A 80 4.17 -18.92 -20.14
CA CYS A 80 3.47 -19.12 -18.86
C CYS A 80 4.42 -19.65 -17.79
N PHE A 81 4.42 -19.01 -16.62
CA PHE A 81 5.25 -19.34 -15.48
C PHE A 81 4.42 -19.68 -14.25
N LYS A 82 4.80 -20.75 -13.55
CA LYS A 82 4.12 -21.22 -12.34
C LYS A 82 4.18 -20.18 -11.22
N LEU A 83 3.18 -20.21 -10.34
CA LEU A 83 3.21 -19.46 -9.09
C LEU A 83 4.50 -19.77 -8.31
N GLY A 84 5.10 -18.73 -7.74
CA GLY A 84 6.37 -18.79 -7.04
C GLY A 84 7.61 -18.73 -7.95
N PHE A 85 7.46 -18.83 -9.27
CA PHE A 85 8.59 -18.69 -10.19
C PHE A 85 9.21 -17.30 -10.08
N ILE A 86 10.54 -17.24 -10.06
CA ILE A 86 11.31 -16.00 -9.91
C ILE A 86 11.97 -15.66 -11.26
N LEU A 87 11.71 -14.45 -11.75
CA LEU A 87 12.38 -13.84 -12.91
C LEU A 87 13.34 -12.76 -12.42
N GLY A 88 14.50 -12.62 -13.04
CA GLY A 88 15.42 -11.54 -12.72
C GLY A 88 16.65 -11.55 -13.61
N LYS A 89 17.28 -10.38 -13.77
CA LYS A 89 18.60 -10.24 -14.40
C LYS A 89 19.63 -9.92 -13.32
N SER A 90 20.89 -10.31 -13.53
CA SER A 90 21.99 -9.90 -12.64
C SER A 90 22.03 -8.37 -12.56
N GLY A 91 22.02 -7.82 -11.34
CA GLY A 91 21.98 -6.37 -11.10
C GLY A 91 20.64 -5.67 -11.39
N GLY A 92 19.62 -6.38 -11.85
CA GLY A 92 18.30 -5.83 -12.17
C GLY A 92 17.22 -6.13 -11.12
N PRO A 93 15.99 -5.65 -11.34
CA PRO A 93 14.84 -6.03 -10.51
C PRO A 93 14.57 -7.53 -10.62
N ILE A 94 14.15 -8.11 -9.51
CA ILE A 94 13.74 -9.51 -9.40
C ILE A 94 12.22 -9.49 -9.23
N PHE A 95 11.51 -10.39 -9.90
CA PHE A 95 10.06 -10.52 -9.86
C PHE A 95 9.66 -11.93 -9.47
N LYS A 96 8.55 -12.07 -8.76
CA LYS A 96 7.95 -13.35 -8.39
C LYS A 96 6.54 -13.46 -8.94
N CYS A 97 6.22 -14.59 -9.55
CA CYS A 97 4.85 -14.86 -9.95
C CYS A 97 3.98 -15.14 -8.72
N VAL A 98 2.99 -14.28 -8.45
CA VAL A 98 2.08 -14.36 -7.30
C VAL A 98 0.64 -14.14 -7.74
N LEU A 99 -0.30 -14.24 -6.80
CA LEU A 99 -1.72 -13.93 -7.00
C LEU A 99 -2.06 -12.63 -6.28
N ASP A 100 -2.86 -11.76 -6.90
CA ASP A 100 -3.44 -10.60 -6.22
C ASP A 100 -4.61 -11.02 -5.32
N ASP A 101 -5.22 -10.06 -4.61
CA ASP A 101 -6.39 -10.30 -3.76
C ASP A 101 -7.60 -10.84 -4.53
N SER A 102 -7.69 -10.48 -5.82
CA SER A 102 -8.69 -11.00 -6.78
C SER A 102 -8.28 -12.36 -7.38
N LYS A 103 -7.22 -12.97 -6.87
CA LYS A 103 -6.61 -14.22 -7.33
C LYS A 103 -6.18 -14.16 -8.81
N ARG A 104 -5.80 -13.02 -9.35
CA ARG A 104 -5.24 -12.89 -10.71
C ARG A 104 -3.71 -13.06 -10.64
N PRO A 105 -3.11 -13.88 -11.51
CA PRO A 105 -1.67 -14.07 -11.51
C PRO A 105 -0.95 -12.85 -12.10
N TYR A 106 0.08 -12.37 -11.43
CA TYR A 106 0.94 -11.28 -11.91
C TYR A 106 2.37 -11.43 -11.34
N PHE A 107 3.32 -10.73 -11.96
CA PHE A 107 4.69 -10.64 -11.46
C PHE A 107 4.82 -9.47 -10.51
N ASP A 108 5.02 -9.79 -9.23
CA ASP A 108 5.31 -8.80 -8.19
C ASP A 108 6.82 -8.59 -8.04
N GLN A 109 7.24 -7.36 -7.81
CA GLN A 109 8.66 -7.05 -7.68
C GLN A 109 9.15 -7.44 -6.28
N ILE A 110 10.17 -8.30 -6.23
CA ILE A 110 10.90 -8.60 -5.00
C ILE A 110 11.91 -7.48 -4.78
N TYR A 111 11.72 -6.76 -3.69
CA TYR A 111 12.69 -5.80 -3.19
C TYR A 111 13.66 -6.48 -2.23
N LYS A 112 14.92 -6.08 -2.28
CA LYS A 112 15.94 -6.53 -1.35
C LYS A 112 16.03 -5.60 -0.15
N ASP A 113 16.18 -6.19 1.03
CA ASP A 113 16.51 -5.49 2.25
C ASP A 113 17.97 -5.01 2.22
N CYS A 114 18.27 -3.99 3.03
CA CYS A 114 19.61 -3.42 3.15
C CYS A 114 20.28 -3.99 4.38
N ASN A 115 21.47 -4.57 4.19
CA ASN A 115 22.31 -5.05 5.28
C ASN A 115 23.47 -4.08 5.49
N VAL A 116 23.48 -3.40 6.63
CA VAL A 116 24.47 -2.37 6.93
C VAL A 116 24.98 -2.57 8.34
N HIS A 117 26.30 -2.73 8.49
CA HIS A 117 26.96 -2.97 9.79
C HIS A 117 26.32 -4.07 10.65
N GLY A 118 25.84 -5.16 10.01
CA GLY A 118 25.20 -6.27 10.72
C GLY A 118 23.71 -6.08 11.06
N HIS A 119 23.12 -4.93 10.72
CA HIS A 119 21.70 -4.67 10.85
C HIS A 119 20.98 -4.81 9.50
N THR A 120 19.79 -5.42 9.53
CA THR A 120 18.93 -5.57 8.35
C THR A 120 17.78 -4.58 8.41
N PHE A 121 17.68 -3.74 7.38
CA PHE A 121 16.60 -2.76 7.21
C PHE A 121 15.72 -3.19 6.04
N LYS A 122 14.41 -3.25 6.28
CA LYS A 122 13.43 -3.59 5.23
C LYS A 122 13.48 -2.58 4.08
N HIS A 123 13.15 -3.00 2.87
CA HIS A 123 12.92 -2.05 1.79
C HIS A 123 11.94 -0.92 2.20
N GLN A 124 12.25 0.31 1.82
CA GLN A 124 11.60 1.57 2.20
C GLN A 124 11.68 1.92 3.70
N ALA A 125 12.43 1.16 4.50
CA ALA A 125 12.72 1.59 5.85
C ALA A 125 13.57 2.85 5.83
N ILE A 126 13.15 3.81 6.66
CA ILE A 126 13.90 5.01 6.96
C ILE A 126 14.56 4.81 8.33
N PHE A 127 15.87 5.02 8.41
CA PHE A 127 16.64 4.74 9.63
C PHE A 127 17.84 5.68 9.79
N TYR A 128 18.32 5.79 11.03
CA TYR A 128 19.62 6.39 11.35
C TYR A 128 20.63 5.29 11.60
N PHE A 129 21.91 5.55 11.35
CA PHE A 129 22.94 4.62 11.79
C PHE A 129 23.11 4.67 13.31
N PRO A 130 23.29 3.51 13.98
CA PRO A 130 23.41 3.46 15.43
C PRO A 130 24.68 4.13 15.98
N PHE A 131 25.71 4.38 15.16
CA PHE A 131 27.03 4.75 15.67
C PHE A 131 27.59 6.09 15.22
N ASP A 132 27.15 6.73 14.13
CA ASP A 132 27.93 7.88 13.63
C ASP A 132 27.24 8.92 12.74
N SER A 133 25.91 8.95 12.63
CA SER A 133 25.31 10.02 11.82
C SER A 133 23.91 10.41 12.23
N CYS A 134 23.72 11.72 12.43
CA CYS A 134 22.40 12.37 12.30
C CYS A 134 21.95 12.41 10.83
N GLN A 135 22.29 11.39 10.06
CA GLN A 135 21.94 11.28 8.66
C GLN A 135 20.82 10.26 8.57
N LEU A 136 19.73 10.70 7.97
CA LEU A 136 18.58 9.87 7.69
C LEU A 136 18.85 9.09 6.41
N HIS A 137 18.72 7.77 6.47
CA HIS A 137 18.94 6.89 5.34
C HIS A 137 17.65 6.17 4.92
N LEU A 138 17.51 5.94 3.62
CA LEU A 138 16.46 5.12 3.01
C LEU A 138 17.06 3.82 2.49
N CYS A 139 16.45 2.69 2.85
CA CYS A 139 16.74 1.43 2.18
C CYS A 139 15.96 1.30 0.87
N ASN A 140 16.64 1.48 -0.26
CA ASN A 140 16.06 1.32 -1.59
C ASN A 140 16.66 0.10 -2.31
N ASN A 141 15.96 -1.04 -2.25
CA ASN A 141 16.33 -2.28 -2.95
C ASN A 141 17.81 -2.68 -2.76
N SER A 142 18.23 -2.98 -1.53
CA SER A 142 19.60 -3.23 -1.08
C SER A 142 20.61 -2.07 -1.18
N LYS A 143 20.21 -0.90 -1.67
CA LYS A 143 21.03 0.31 -1.65
C LYS A 143 20.59 1.22 -0.52
N VAL A 144 21.55 1.84 0.13
CA VAL A 144 21.31 2.85 1.16
C VAL A 144 21.49 4.21 0.52
N GLU A 145 20.43 5.01 0.53
CA GLU A 145 20.44 6.38 0.02
C GLU A 145 20.37 7.35 1.20
N ALA A 146 21.19 8.39 1.20
CA ALA A 146 21.08 9.46 2.19
C ALA A 146 19.92 10.38 1.80
N LEU A 147 18.95 10.54 2.70
CA LEU A 147 17.79 11.40 2.48
C LEU A 147 18.01 12.82 3.02
N LYS A 148 18.52 12.93 4.24
CA LYS A 148 18.56 14.20 4.96
C LYS A 148 19.63 14.21 6.03
N HIS A 149 20.18 15.39 6.30
CA HIS A 149 21.05 15.63 7.43
C HIS A 149 20.23 16.33 8.52
N ASP A 150 20.30 15.82 9.73
CA ASP A 150 19.86 16.47 10.95
C ASP A 150 21.09 17.10 11.63
N CYS A 151 20.88 18.11 12.45
CA CYS A 151 22.00 18.77 13.13
C CYS A 151 22.52 17.92 14.28
N PHE A 152 23.83 17.76 14.36
CA PHE A 152 24.51 17.14 15.49
C PHE A 152 25.07 18.22 16.41
N PHE A 153 24.64 18.23 17.68
CA PHE A 153 25.14 19.15 18.68
C PHE A 153 25.30 18.44 20.02
N GLN A 154 26.46 18.59 20.65
CA GLN A 154 26.79 17.99 21.95
C GLN A 154 26.43 16.49 22.08
N GLY A 155 26.67 15.69 21.04
CA GLY A 155 26.41 14.25 21.09
C GLY A 155 24.97 13.83 20.80
N ARG A 156 24.09 14.76 20.42
CA ARG A 156 22.66 14.50 20.13
C ARG A 156 22.27 14.96 18.74
N CYS A 157 21.29 14.26 18.16
CA CYS A 157 20.69 14.60 16.87
C CYS A 157 19.42 15.40 17.05
N TYR A 158 19.29 16.44 16.23
CA TYR A 158 18.18 17.38 16.27
C TYR A 158 17.58 17.55 14.89
N LYS A 159 16.25 17.40 14.81
CA LYS A 159 15.51 17.38 13.56
C LYS A 159 15.64 18.71 12.84
N LEU A 160 15.89 18.66 11.53
CA LEU A 160 15.89 19.86 10.70
C LEU A 160 14.57 20.64 10.81
N ASN A 161 14.68 21.97 10.78
CA ASN A 161 13.61 22.96 10.86
C ASN A 161 12.82 22.93 12.17
N LYS A 162 13.37 22.31 13.22
CA LYS A 162 12.85 22.42 14.58
C LYS A 162 13.70 23.36 15.42
N THR A 163 13.01 24.13 16.26
CA THR A 163 13.59 24.97 17.30
C THR A 163 13.71 24.18 18.59
N TYR A 164 14.82 24.38 19.31
CA TYR A 164 15.18 23.69 20.52
C TYR A 164 15.70 24.69 21.55
N HIS A 165 15.15 24.64 22.76
CA HIS A 165 15.67 25.41 23.90
C HIS A 165 16.76 24.59 24.58
N LEU A 166 18.00 25.07 24.47
CA LEU A 166 19.18 24.48 25.10
C LEU A 166 19.65 25.38 26.23
N VAL A 167 20.58 24.90 27.06
CA VAL A 167 21.08 25.65 28.23
C VAL A 167 21.66 27.01 27.85
N THR A 168 22.19 27.15 26.63
CA THR A 168 22.84 28.36 26.12
C THR A 168 21.93 29.22 25.23
N GLY A 169 20.62 29.00 25.25
CA GLY A 169 19.63 29.77 24.47
C GLY A 169 18.76 28.92 23.54
N THR A 170 18.00 29.59 22.68
CA THR A 170 17.11 28.97 21.70
C THR A 170 17.84 28.81 20.37
N TYR A 171 17.82 27.60 19.80
CA TYR A 171 18.49 27.33 18.52
C TYR A 171 17.57 26.60 17.56
N LYS A 172 17.72 26.87 16.26
CA LYS A 172 17.02 26.18 15.19
C LYS A 172 18.01 25.43 14.32
N CYS A 173 17.73 24.15 14.08
CA CYS A 173 18.49 23.36 13.12
C CYS A 173 18.05 23.73 11.71
N ILE A 174 18.93 24.31 10.90
CA ILE A 174 18.62 24.79 9.55
C ILE A 174 19.57 24.18 8.51
N GLU A 175 19.12 24.12 7.26
CA GLU A 175 19.95 23.75 6.11
C GLU A 175 20.50 25.01 5.47
N ILE A 176 21.82 25.07 5.30
CA ILE A 176 22.54 26.26 4.80
C ILE A 176 23.12 26.06 3.40
N GLY A 177 22.99 24.85 2.84
CA GLY A 177 23.52 24.49 1.53
C GLY A 177 23.28 23.02 1.24
N ILE A 178 23.74 22.56 0.08
CA ILE A 178 23.56 21.16 -0.36
C ILE A 178 24.20 20.23 0.69
N ASN A 179 23.36 19.50 1.43
CA ASN A 179 23.78 18.57 2.47
C ASN A 179 24.56 19.18 3.66
N LYS A 180 24.45 20.49 3.89
CA LYS A 180 25.07 21.15 5.04
C LYS A 180 24.01 21.70 5.99
N VAL A 181 24.07 21.27 7.24
CA VAL A 181 23.14 21.68 8.29
C VAL A 181 23.90 22.28 9.47
N GLU A 182 23.30 23.27 10.11
CA GLU A 182 23.89 23.98 11.24
C GLU A 182 22.84 24.42 12.24
N PHE A 183 23.31 24.58 13.47
CA PHE A 183 22.55 25.17 14.56
C PHE A 183 22.72 26.68 14.55
N LYS A 184 21.66 27.38 14.13
CA LYS A 184 21.61 28.84 14.23
C LYS A 184 20.92 29.22 15.53
N LYS A 185 21.52 30.10 16.32
CA LYS A 185 20.84 30.71 17.47
C LYS A 185 19.66 31.54 16.93
N ASN A 186 18.48 31.34 17.51
CA ASN A 186 17.36 32.24 17.29
C ASN A 186 17.64 33.46 18.16
N ASP A 187 18.20 34.49 17.55
CA ASP A 187 18.27 35.83 18.14
C ASP A 187 16.94 36.55 17.86
N ASP A 188 15.81 35.89 18.20
CA ASP A 188 14.48 36.51 18.18
C ASP A 188 14.32 37.38 19.46
N ASP A 189 15.39 38.07 19.85
CA ASP A 189 15.34 39.18 20.78
C ASP A 189 14.76 40.37 19.97
N ASP A 190 13.49 40.23 19.58
CA ASP A 190 12.59 41.36 19.34
C ASP A 190 12.28 41.95 20.73
N ASP A 191 13.33 42.48 21.39
CA ASP A 191 13.18 43.42 22.49
C ASP A 191 12.63 44.71 21.87
N ASP A 192 11.34 44.69 21.55
CA ASP A 192 10.47 45.85 21.45
C ASP A 192 10.33 46.44 22.88
N ASP A 193 11.45 46.82 23.49
CA ASP A 193 11.49 47.74 24.63
C ASP A 193 11.19 49.14 24.07
N ASP A 194 9.96 49.32 23.58
CA ASP A 194 9.28 50.62 23.40
C ASP A 194 8.90 51.17 24.80
N ASP A 195 9.85 51.19 25.74
CA ASP A 195 9.77 51.99 26.97
C ASP A 195 10.33 53.39 26.65
N ASP A 196 9.64 54.12 25.76
CA ASP A 196 9.76 55.59 25.68
C ASP A 196 9.01 56.19 26.88
N ASP A 197 9.65 56.10 28.06
CA ASP A 197 9.46 56.99 29.19
C ASP A 197 9.99 58.38 28.79
N ASP A 198 9.13 59.25 28.24
CA ASP A 198 9.37 60.70 28.16
C ASP A 198 8.14 61.46 28.73
N ASP A 199 7.94 61.31 30.04
CA ASP A 199 7.33 62.33 30.89
C ASP A 199 8.46 63.26 31.37
N ASP A 200 8.58 64.46 30.79
CA ASP A 200 9.22 65.62 31.44
C ASP A 200 8.60 66.91 30.87
N ASP A 201 7.54 67.34 31.56
CA ASP A 201 7.26 68.69 32.10
C ASP A 201 7.71 69.96 31.33
N ASP A 202 6.69 70.78 31.06
CA ASP A 202 6.56 72.21 31.35
C ASP A 202 7.53 73.28 30.79
N ASP A 203 6.89 74.27 30.15
CA ASP A 203 7.13 75.71 30.24
C ASP A 203 8.53 76.28 29.93
N ASP A 204 8.63 77.01 28.81
CA ASP A 204 8.75 78.47 28.83
C ASP A 204 9.11 79.01 27.43
N ASP A 205 8.20 79.85 26.92
CA ASP A 205 8.40 81.18 26.36
C ASP A 205 9.66 81.57 25.54
N ASP A 206 9.37 82.51 24.63
CA ASP A 206 10.26 83.48 23.99
C ASP A 206 10.80 83.14 22.59
N ASP A 207 9.98 83.56 21.63
CA ASP A 207 10.26 84.73 20.78
C ASP A 207 11.50 84.78 19.86
N ASP A 208 11.22 85.45 18.74
CA ASP A 208 12.11 86.20 17.88
C ASP A 208 12.83 85.45 16.74
N ASP A 209 12.16 85.56 15.59
CA ASP A 209 12.57 86.45 14.50
C ASP A 209 13.85 86.13 13.70
N ASP A 210 13.59 86.05 12.41
CA ASP A 210 14.34 86.68 11.32
C ASP A 210 15.62 86.03 10.76
N ASP A 211 15.46 85.75 9.46
CA ASP A 211 16.28 86.28 8.36
C ASP A 211 17.34 85.40 7.64
N PHE A 212 17.06 85.32 6.34
CA PHE A 212 17.96 85.43 5.19
C PHE A 212 18.82 84.25 4.70
N LEU A 213 18.31 83.62 3.64
CA LEU A 213 18.87 83.57 2.27
C LEU A 213 20.32 84.09 2.06
N TYR A 214 21.25 83.26 1.54
CA TYR A 214 21.73 83.21 0.14
C TYR A 214 23.05 82.42 -0.01
N TYR A 215 23.22 81.87 -1.21
CA TYR A 215 24.36 81.14 -1.78
C TYR A 215 25.74 81.81 -1.69
N THR A 216 26.80 80.97 -1.68
CA THR A 216 28.06 81.07 -2.47
C THR A 216 28.90 79.82 -2.15
N LEU A 217 29.57 79.10 -3.06
CA LEU A 217 30.02 79.29 -4.44
C LEU A 217 30.13 77.91 -5.11
#